data_AF-A0A2M9IW70-F1
#
_entry.id   AF-A0A2M9IW70-F1
#
_cell.length_a   1.000
_cell.length_b   1.000
_cell.length_c   1.000
_cell.angle_alpha   90.00
_cell.angle_beta   90.00
_cell.angle_gamma   90.00
#
_symmetry.space_group_name_H-M   'P 1'
#
loop_
_entity.id
_entity.type
_entity.pdbx_description
1 polymer ?
#
loop_
_entity_poly.entity_id
_entity_poly.type
_entity_poly.pdbx_seq_one_letter_code
_entity_poly.pdbx_strand_id
1 'polypeptide(L)'
;MIQNAFQFVLDQSECHYAARSIIRASPSSDSSATLEEHLERSFPSFRTAFAECLTGEADGYVLELPGWAGESLERLEETTVAVFDWYGARSTPRRPAVSREDVTDPSHWFHWGEHRAFVLCFAPCFREDHARYGFGRPETFVMFQHERAFHRRHPQQIPVGVRRAVRRTFDEAGRGYEYDIGAVPTYD
;
A
#
# COMPACT_ATOMS: atom_id res chain seq x y z
N MET A 1 1.98 18.17 14.91
CA MET A 1 1.56 17.11 13.98
C MET A 1 2.75 16.18 13.81
N ILE A 2 2.61 14.90 14.16
CA ILE A 2 3.66 13.92 13.89
C ILE A 2 3.65 13.70 12.38
N GLN A 3 4.73 14.09 11.72
CA GLN A 3 4.91 13.84 10.29
C GLN A 3 5.20 12.35 10.12
N ASN A 4 4.26 11.63 9.52
CA ASN A 4 4.36 10.19 9.23
C ASN A 4 5.56 9.95 8.30
N ALA A 5 6.37 8.91 8.56
CA ALA A 5 7.50 8.52 7.71
C ALA A 5 7.10 8.33 6.24
N PHE A 6 5.88 7.85 6.00
CA PHE A 6 5.35 7.67 4.65
C PHE A 6 5.08 8.98 3.90
N GLN A 7 4.93 10.12 4.59
CA GLN A 7 4.77 11.41 3.93
C GLN A 7 6.01 11.72 3.06
N PHE A 8 7.20 11.31 3.51
CA PHE A 8 8.42 11.44 2.71
C PHE A 8 8.32 10.68 1.38
N VAL A 9 7.77 9.47 1.40
CA VAL A 9 7.57 8.67 0.19
C VAL A 9 6.56 9.34 -0.75
N LEU A 10 5.48 9.92 -0.21
CA LEU A 10 4.49 10.66 -1.00
C LEU A 10 5.09 11.93 -1.63
N ASP A 11 5.90 12.67 -0.88
CA ASP A 11 6.51 13.92 -1.32
C ASP A 11 7.56 13.72 -2.42
N GLN A 12 8.24 12.56 -2.43
CA GLN A 12 9.24 12.19 -3.44
C GLN A 12 8.65 11.42 -4.63
N SER A 13 7.39 11.01 -4.57
CA SER A 13 6.78 10.18 -5.61
C SER A 13 6.52 10.97 -6.89
N GLU A 14 6.85 10.37 -8.03
CA GLU A 14 6.52 10.89 -9.37
C GLU A 14 5.02 10.80 -9.70
N CYS A 15 4.24 10.15 -8.84
CA CYS A 15 2.80 10.04 -9.02
C CYS A 15 2.12 11.39 -8.76
N HIS A 16 1.58 12.03 -9.81
CA HIS A 16 0.82 13.29 -9.69
C HIS A 16 -0.38 13.24 -8.73
N TYR A 17 -0.87 12.04 -8.36
CA TYR A 17 -1.93 11.88 -7.37
C TYR A 17 -1.41 11.83 -5.93
N ALA A 18 -0.14 11.48 -5.70
CA ALA A 18 0.43 11.28 -4.36
C ALA A 18 0.34 12.57 -3.51
N ALA A 19 0.78 13.70 -4.06
CA ALA A 19 0.79 14.99 -3.37
C ALA A 19 -0.60 15.50 -2.94
N ARG A 20 -1.68 14.98 -3.54
CA ARG A 20 -3.06 15.35 -3.23
C ARG A 20 -3.82 14.26 -2.49
N SER A 21 -3.15 13.17 -2.13
CA SER A 21 -3.77 12.05 -1.45
C SER A 21 -3.85 12.30 0.05
N ILE A 22 -5.00 12.00 0.66
CA ILE A 22 -5.16 12.06 2.11
C ILE A 22 -4.98 10.65 2.67
N ILE A 23 -3.77 10.31 3.08
CA ILE A 23 -3.43 8.97 3.60
C ILE A 23 -3.34 9.01 5.12
N ARG A 24 -4.08 8.14 5.79
CA ARG A 24 -3.95 7.90 7.24
C ARG A 24 -2.85 6.90 7.52
N ALA A 25 -2.22 7.02 8.67
CA ALA A 25 -1.07 6.22 9.06
C ALA A 25 -1.38 5.31 10.24
N SER A 26 -0.72 4.15 10.30
CA SER A 26 -0.53 3.44 11.55
C SER A 26 0.34 4.24 12.51
N PRO A 27 0.37 3.85 13.80
CA PRO A 27 1.47 4.22 14.67
C PRO A 27 2.82 3.85 14.04
N SER A 28 3.87 4.60 14.38
CA SER A 28 5.22 4.31 13.91
C SER A 28 5.68 2.89 14.26
N SER A 29 6.52 2.36 13.39
CA SER A 29 7.14 1.07 13.55
C SER A 29 8.07 1.03 14.76
N ASP A 30 8.25 -0.19 15.28
CA ASP A 30 9.07 -0.53 16.42
C ASP A 30 9.78 -1.82 16.03
N SER A 31 11.10 -1.74 15.82
CA SER A 31 11.92 -2.86 15.36
C SER A 31 11.99 -4.01 16.36
N SER A 32 11.63 -3.78 17.63
CA SER A 32 11.60 -4.81 18.67
C SER A 32 10.29 -5.57 18.74
N ALA A 33 9.22 -5.03 18.13
CA ALA A 33 7.90 -5.65 18.12
C ALA A 33 7.74 -6.64 16.97
N THR A 34 6.93 -7.67 17.23
CA THR A 34 6.51 -8.68 16.26
C THR A 34 5.52 -8.10 15.23
N LEU A 35 5.31 -8.82 14.13
CA LEU A 35 4.30 -8.44 13.14
C LEU A 35 2.89 -8.34 13.78
N GLU A 36 2.52 -9.31 14.61
CA GLU A 36 1.20 -9.33 15.25
C GLU A 36 0.98 -8.13 16.17
N GLU A 37 1.99 -7.72 16.93
CA GLU A 37 1.91 -6.52 17.78
C GLU A 37 1.74 -5.24 16.96
N HIS A 38 2.37 -5.14 15.78
CA HIS A 38 2.12 -4.03 14.85
C HIS A 38 0.70 -4.05 14.31
N LEU A 39 0.18 -5.22 13.97
CA LEU A 39 -1.17 -5.38 13.46
C LEU A 39 -2.23 -5.04 14.52
N GLU A 40 -2.06 -5.50 15.77
CA GLU A 40 -2.94 -5.13 16.88
C GLU A 40 -2.91 -3.62 17.16
N ARG A 41 -1.71 -3.01 17.21
CA ARG A 41 -1.56 -1.55 17.43
C ARG A 41 -2.16 -0.71 16.31
N SER A 42 -2.04 -1.16 15.07
CA SER A 42 -2.52 -0.44 13.88
C SER A 42 -4.03 -0.57 13.68
N PHE A 43 -4.63 -1.69 14.10
CA PHE A 43 -6.00 -2.05 13.76
C PHE A 43 -7.07 -1.00 14.10
N PRO A 44 -7.06 -0.33 15.28
CA PRO A 44 -8.01 0.73 15.56
C PRO A 44 -7.94 1.88 14.54
N SER A 45 -6.73 2.33 14.20
CA SER A 45 -6.51 3.40 13.22
C SER A 45 -6.87 2.97 11.79
N PHE A 46 -6.61 1.71 11.43
CA PHE A 46 -7.03 1.13 10.15
C PHE A 46 -8.55 1.19 9.99
N ARG A 47 -9.31 0.75 11.01
CA ARG A 47 -10.78 0.78 10.98
C ARG A 47 -11.33 2.20 10.83
N THR A 48 -10.77 3.14 11.57
CA THR A 48 -11.15 4.57 11.48
C THR A 48 -10.86 5.11 10.07
N ALA A 49 -9.66 4.85 9.53
CA ALA A 49 -9.29 5.32 8.20
C ALA A 49 -10.19 4.75 7.09
N PHE A 50 -10.57 3.48 7.17
CA PHE A 50 -11.51 2.88 6.21
C PHE A 50 -12.90 3.50 6.31
N ALA A 51 -13.39 3.84 7.51
CA ALA A 51 -14.64 4.57 7.67
C ALA A 51 -14.57 5.99 7.07
N GLU A 52 -13.46 6.71 7.29
CA GLU A 52 -13.20 8.03 6.69
C GLU A 52 -13.10 7.97 5.15
N CYS A 53 -12.64 6.85 4.59
CA CYS A 53 -12.65 6.66 3.13
C CYS A 53 -14.08 6.63 2.56
N LEU A 54 -15.07 6.20 3.35
CA LEU A 54 -16.47 6.20 2.95
C LEU A 54 -17.07 7.60 2.93
N THR A 55 -16.66 8.47 3.85
CA THR A 55 -17.19 9.83 3.98
C THR A 55 -16.52 10.85 3.05
N GLY A 56 -15.33 10.55 2.53
CA GLY A 56 -14.57 11.52 1.73
C GLY A 56 -13.31 12.05 2.40
N GLU A 57 -13.12 11.74 3.69
CA GLU A 57 -12.12 12.38 4.56
C GLU A 57 -10.72 11.76 4.44
N ALA A 58 -10.63 10.56 3.86
CA ALA A 58 -9.38 9.88 3.54
C ALA A 58 -9.44 9.21 2.15
N ASP A 59 -8.27 9.03 1.52
CA ASP A 59 -8.06 8.27 0.28
C ASP A 59 -7.52 6.85 0.56
N GLY A 60 -6.99 6.60 1.76
CA GLY A 60 -6.44 5.30 2.13
C GLY A 60 -5.76 5.28 3.48
N TYR A 61 -5.12 4.16 3.77
CA TYR A 61 -4.37 3.89 4.99
C TYR A 61 -2.99 3.32 4.65
N VAL A 62 -1.97 3.65 5.42
CA VAL A 62 -0.65 3.01 5.33
C VAL A 62 -0.30 2.37 6.67
N LEU A 63 0.07 1.10 6.60
CA LEU A 63 0.70 0.36 7.69
C LEU A 63 2.22 0.52 7.56
N GLU A 64 2.83 1.12 8.58
CA GLU A 64 4.28 1.22 8.72
C GLU A 64 4.79 0.03 9.55
N LEU A 65 5.73 -0.71 8.97
CA LEU A 65 6.39 -1.87 9.56
C LEU A 65 7.90 -1.65 9.59
N PRO A 66 8.62 -2.34 10.48
CA PRO A 66 10.08 -2.30 10.47
C PRO A 66 10.66 -2.81 9.15
N GLY A 67 11.91 -2.43 8.85
CA GLY A 67 12.59 -2.82 7.61
C GLY A 67 12.70 -4.33 7.37
N TRP A 68 12.81 -5.13 8.44
CA TRP A 68 12.85 -6.59 8.34
C TRP A 68 11.60 -7.18 7.69
N ALA A 69 10.48 -6.45 7.65
CA ALA A 69 9.23 -6.92 7.05
C ALA A 69 9.26 -6.89 5.51
N GLY A 70 10.24 -6.22 4.91
CA GLY A 70 10.41 -6.09 3.47
C GLY A 70 11.87 -6.02 3.06
N GLU A 71 12.75 -6.71 3.79
CA GLU A 71 14.19 -6.75 3.51
C GLU A 71 14.53 -7.57 2.24
N SER A 72 13.63 -8.47 1.84
CA SER A 72 13.66 -9.21 0.59
C SER A 72 12.25 -9.28 -0.03
N LEU A 73 12.16 -9.63 -1.31
CA LEU A 73 10.84 -9.85 -1.95
C LEU A 73 10.07 -10.98 -1.26
N GLU A 74 10.71 -12.12 -1.03
CA GLU A 74 10.08 -13.25 -0.35
C GLU A 74 9.52 -12.84 1.02
N ARG A 75 10.30 -12.06 1.78
CA ARG A 75 9.86 -11.59 3.09
C ARG A 75 8.70 -10.60 3.00
N LEU A 76 8.69 -9.76 1.97
CA LEU A 76 7.61 -8.83 1.69
C LEU A 76 6.33 -9.56 1.27
N GLU A 77 6.41 -10.61 0.46
CA GLU A 77 5.28 -11.48 0.10
C GLU A 77 4.67 -12.12 1.35
N GLU A 78 5.49 -12.78 2.17
CA GLU A 78 5.06 -13.40 3.43
C GLU A 78 4.38 -12.40 4.37
N THR A 79 5.01 -11.23 4.53
CA THR A 79 4.46 -10.16 5.37
C THR A 79 3.12 -9.67 4.83
N THR A 80 3.02 -9.46 3.51
CA THR A 80 1.78 -8.95 2.89
C THR A 80 0.65 -9.96 3.01
N VAL A 81 0.93 -11.26 2.79
CA VAL A 81 -0.02 -12.35 3.04
C VAL A 81 -0.49 -12.35 4.49
N ALA A 82 0.43 -12.31 5.45
CA ALA A 82 0.09 -12.30 6.87
C ALA A 82 -0.75 -11.07 7.26
N VAL A 83 -0.45 -9.89 6.71
CA VAL A 83 -1.22 -8.67 6.92
C VAL A 83 -2.64 -8.83 6.36
N PHE A 84 -2.78 -9.34 5.14
CA PHE A 84 -4.08 -9.52 4.48
C PHE A 84 -4.94 -10.53 5.24
N ASP A 85 -4.36 -11.65 5.64
CA ASP A 85 -5.04 -12.66 6.44
C ASP A 85 -5.49 -12.10 7.79
N TRP A 86 -4.62 -11.36 8.46
CA TRP A 86 -4.91 -10.86 9.80
C TRP A 86 -6.05 -9.82 9.79
N TYR A 87 -6.02 -8.86 8.87
CA TYR A 87 -7.11 -7.89 8.72
C TYR A 87 -8.37 -8.54 8.13
N GLY A 88 -8.21 -9.39 7.11
CA GLY A 88 -9.31 -10.10 6.44
C GLY A 88 -10.08 -11.01 7.41
N ALA A 89 -9.38 -11.70 8.31
CA ALA A 89 -9.97 -12.53 9.35
C ALA A 89 -10.85 -11.73 10.34
N ARG A 90 -10.54 -10.44 10.52
CA ARG A 90 -11.25 -9.50 11.40
C ARG A 90 -12.27 -8.62 10.65
N SER A 91 -12.44 -8.83 9.35
CA SER A 91 -13.46 -8.15 8.55
C SER A 91 -14.85 -8.76 8.75
N THR A 92 -15.90 -8.04 8.37
CA THR A 92 -17.28 -8.54 8.37
C THR A 92 -17.92 -8.29 7.00
N PRO A 93 -18.17 -9.33 6.18
CA PRO A 93 -17.90 -10.73 6.45
C PRO A 93 -16.40 -11.05 6.55
N ARG A 94 -16.06 -12.12 7.27
CA ARG A 94 -14.69 -12.65 7.34
C ARG A 94 -14.22 -13.01 5.93
N ARG A 95 -12.98 -12.65 5.60
CA ARG A 95 -12.36 -12.97 4.30
C ARG A 95 -11.66 -14.34 4.32
N PRO A 96 -11.60 -15.04 3.16
CA PRO A 96 -10.80 -16.25 3.03
C PRO A 96 -9.32 -15.94 3.23
N ALA A 97 -8.53 -16.97 3.53
CA ALA A 97 -7.09 -16.85 3.58
C ALA A 97 -6.53 -16.49 2.20
N VAL A 98 -5.45 -15.73 2.19
CA VAL A 98 -4.76 -15.19 1.02
C VAL A 98 -3.48 -15.98 0.78
N SER A 99 -3.13 -16.19 -0.47
CA SER A 99 -1.91 -16.89 -0.90
C SER A 99 -0.83 -15.93 -1.41
N ARG A 100 0.38 -16.45 -1.67
CA ARG A 100 1.42 -15.67 -2.34
C ARG A 100 1.01 -15.27 -3.78
N GLU A 101 0.29 -16.14 -4.49
CA GLU A 101 -0.23 -15.86 -5.84
C GLU A 101 -1.21 -14.68 -5.84
N ASP A 102 -2.03 -14.57 -4.79
CA ASP A 102 -2.95 -13.45 -4.63
C ASP A 102 -2.21 -12.11 -4.49
N VAL A 103 -1.16 -12.03 -3.68
CA VAL A 103 -0.48 -10.74 -3.43
C VAL A 103 0.44 -10.30 -4.56
N THR A 104 0.82 -11.22 -5.45
CA THR A 104 1.61 -10.93 -6.66
C THR A 104 0.74 -10.72 -7.90
N ASP A 105 -0.52 -11.15 -7.90
CA ASP A 105 -1.46 -10.86 -8.98
C ASP A 105 -1.77 -9.35 -9.05
N PRO A 106 -1.43 -8.66 -10.16
CA PRO A 106 -1.75 -7.24 -10.34
C PRO A 106 -3.24 -6.92 -10.40
N SER A 107 -4.08 -7.94 -10.57
CA SER A 107 -5.53 -7.83 -10.55
C SER A 107 -6.12 -7.95 -9.14
N HIS A 108 -5.35 -8.38 -8.16
CA HIS A 108 -5.83 -8.66 -6.82
C HIS A 108 -6.17 -7.37 -6.05
N TRP A 109 -7.27 -7.44 -5.30
CA TRP A 109 -7.72 -6.39 -4.41
C TRP A 109 -7.84 -6.92 -2.98
N PHE A 110 -7.33 -6.16 -2.03
CA PHE A 110 -7.62 -6.41 -0.63
C PHE A 110 -9.08 -6.05 -0.33
N HIS A 111 -9.79 -6.89 0.42
CA HIS A 111 -11.21 -6.68 0.73
C HIS A 111 -11.46 -6.43 2.22
N TRP A 112 -12.28 -5.42 2.52
CA TRP A 112 -12.71 -5.07 3.88
C TRP A 112 -14.18 -4.62 3.91
N GLY A 113 -15.02 -5.30 4.68
CA GLY A 113 -16.45 -5.02 4.69
C GLY A 113 -17.06 -5.37 3.33
N GLU A 114 -17.83 -4.47 2.74
CA GLU A 114 -18.31 -4.58 1.35
C GLU A 114 -17.39 -3.86 0.35
N HIS A 115 -16.23 -3.39 0.81
CA HIS A 115 -15.33 -2.55 0.04
C HIS A 115 -14.01 -3.25 -0.24
N ARG A 116 -13.24 -2.62 -1.13
CA ARG A 116 -11.92 -3.08 -1.52
C ARG A 116 -10.92 -1.95 -1.63
N ALA A 117 -9.65 -2.30 -1.47
CA ALA A 117 -8.52 -1.40 -1.59
C ALA A 117 -7.48 -1.99 -2.54
N PHE A 118 -6.92 -1.10 -3.36
CA PHE A 118 -5.74 -1.39 -4.14
C PHE A 118 -4.53 -1.29 -3.21
N VAL A 119 -3.64 -2.26 -3.25
CA VAL A 119 -2.51 -2.33 -2.30
C VAL A 119 -1.19 -2.04 -3.00
N LEU A 120 -0.36 -1.23 -2.35
CA LEU A 120 0.99 -0.92 -2.79
C LEU A 120 1.96 -1.14 -1.64
N CYS A 121 3.04 -1.86 -1.90
CA CYS A 121 4.14 -1.98 -0.95
C CYS A 121 5.32 -1.09 -1.35
N PHE A 122 5.97 -0.48 -0.36
CA PHE A 122 7.26 0.21 -0.48
C PHE A 122 8.18 -0.38 0.59
N ALA A 123 9.38 -0.79 0.23
CA ALA A 123 10.20 -1.62 1.09
C ALA A 123 11.70 -1.49 0.77
N PRO A 124 12.59 -1.81 1.74
CA PRO A 124 14.04 -1.78 1.53
C PRO A 124 14.55 -2.70 0.42
N CYS A 125 13.81 -3.77 0.09
CA CYS A 125 14.19 -4.69 -0.99
C CYS A 125 14.09 -4.09 -2.40
N PHE A 126 13.39 -2.96 -2.57
CA PHE A 126 13.30 -2.30 -3.86
C PHE A 126 14.50 -1.40 -4.10
N ARG A 127 15.07 -1.50 -5.30
CA ARG A 127 16.21 -0.71 -5.74
C ARG A 127 15.82 0.74 -6.04
N GLU A 128 16.82 1.62 -6.13
CA GLU A 128 16.63 3.04 -6.47
C GLU A 128 16.04 3.28 -7.85
N ASP A 129 16.10 2.33 -8.78
CA ASP A 129 15.52 2.42 -10.14
C ASP A 129 14.09 1.88 -10.19
N HIS A 130 13.46 1.63 -9.03
CA HIS A 130 12.18 0.96 -8.96
C HIS A 130 11.04 1.89 -8.53
N ALA A 131 9.85 1.73 -9.13
CA ALA A 131 8.65 2.54 -8.82
C ALA A 131 8.17 2.39 -7.36
N ARG A 132 8.56 1.30 -6.68
CA ARG A 132 8.25 1.02 -5.26
C ARG A 132 9.36 1.40 -4.28
N TYR A 133 10.40 2.06 -4.77
CA TYR A 133 11.50 2.49 -3.91
C TYR A 133 11.00 3.41 -2.80
N GLY A 134 11.38 3.12 -1.56
CA GLY A 134 11.04 3.92 -0.39
C GLY A 134 11.90 5.18 -0.20
N PHE A 135 12.69 5.61 -1.19
CA PHE A 135 13.54 6.80 -1.10
C PHE A 135 14.55 6.77 0.07
N GLY A 136 15.11 5.59 0.34
CA GLY A 136 16.10 5.38 1.40
C GLY A 136 15.50 5.26 2.81
N ARG A 137 14.16 5.25 2.93
CA ARG A 137 13.49 4.94 4.19
C ARG A 137 13.77 3.49 4.61
N PRO A 138 14.16 3.24 5.86
CA PRO A 138 14.43 1.89 6.34
C PRO A 138 13.15 1.09 6.63
N GLU A 139 11.98 1.74 6.69
CA GLU A 139 10.70 1.09 6.99
C GLU A 139 10.10 0.38 5.77
N THR A 140 9.24 -0.60 6.04
CA THR A 140 8.36 -1.22 5.05
C THR A 140 6.96 -0.61 5.20
N PHE A 141 6.35 -0.23 4.09
CA PHE A 141 5.02 0.37 4.06
C PHE A 141 4.07 -0.50 3.25
N VAL A 142 2.93 -0.86 3.83
CA VAL A 142 1.81 -1.51 3.13
C VAL A 142 0.66 -0.51 3.04
N MET A 143 0.45 0.07 1.86
CA MET A 143 -0.56 1.08 1.61
C MET A 143 -1.83 0.46 1.04
N PHE A 144 -2.97 0.70 1.68
CA PHE A 144 -4.31 0.34 1.26
C PHE A 144 -5.02 1.59 0.71
N GLN A 145 -5.07 1.70 -0.62
CA GLN A 145 -5.79 2.77 -1.29
C GLN A 145 -7.23 2.36 -1.59
N HIS A 146 -8.19 2.98 -0.91
CA HIS A 146 -9.59 2.60 -1.02
C HIS A 146 -10.15 2.87 -2.42
N GLU A 147 -11.00 1.99 -2.97
CA GLU A 147 -11.55 2.15 -4.34
C GLU A 147 -12.26 3.51 -4.56
N ARG A 148 -12.88 4.05 -3.50
CA ARG A 148 -13.52 5.38 -3.54
C ARG A 148 -12.54 6.53 -3.82
N ALA A 149 -11.26 6.42 -3.46
CA ALA A 149 -10.25 7.43 -3.80
C ALA A 149 -10.11 7.59 -5.32
N PHE A 150 -10.24 6.47 -6.04
CA PHE A 150 -10.27 6.46 -7.50
C PHE A 150 -11.63 6.93 -8.02
N HIS A 151 -12.75 6.40 -7.51
CA HIS A 151 -14.08 6.77 -8.01
C HIS A 151 -14.40 8.26 -7.84
N ARG A 152 -13.90 8.92 -6.77
CA ARG A 152 -14.06 10.37 -6.61
C ARG A 152 -13.37 11.18 -7.71
N ARG A 153 -12.21 10.71 -8.18
CA ARG A 153 -11.43 11.38 -9.23
C ARG A 153 -11.81 10.90 -10.63
N HIS A 154 -12.25 9.65 -10.75
CA HIS A 154 -12.54 8.90 -11.98
C HIS A 154 -13.74 7.96 -11.78
N PRO A 155 -14.98 8.46 -11.80
CA PRO A 155 -16.17 7.73 -11.36
C PRO A 155 -16.57 6.53 -12.24
N GLN A 156 -16.16 6.51 -13.50
CA GLN A 156 -16.46 5.40 -14.41
C GLN A 156 -15.33 4.37 -14.45
N GLN A 157 -14.09 4.84 -14.57
CA GLN A 157 -12.85 4.07 -14.57
C GLN A 157 -11.68 5.04 -14.70
N ILE A 158 -10.49 4.65 -14.23
CA ILE A 158 -9.26 5.41 -14.51
C ILE A 158 -9.00 5.36 -16.02
N PRO A 159 -8.99 6.51 -16.73
CA PRO A 159 -8.75 6.52 -18.17
C PRO A 159 -7.40 5.90 -18.54
N VAL A 160 -7.34 5.16 -19.65
CA VAL A 160 -6.08 4.56 -20.15
C VAL A 160 -4.99 5.63 -20.34
N GLY A 161 -5.36 6.82 -20.80
CA GLY A 161 -4.43 7.94 -20.94
C GLY A 161 -3.81 8.39 -19.61
N VAL A 162 -4.56 8.33 -18.51
CA VAL A 162 -4.05 8.64 -17.16
C VAL A 162 -3.06 7.57 -16.71
N ARG A 163 -3.39 6.28 -16.88
CA ARG A 163 -2.48 5.18 -16.53
C ARG A 163 -1.17 5.27 -17.31
N ARG A 164 -1.25 5.55 -18.61
CA ARG A 164 -0.08 5.75 -19.49
C ARG A 164 0.74 6.96 -19.07
N ALA A 165 0.09 8.06 -18.71
CA ALA A 165 0.78 9.26 -18.22
C ALA A 165 1.56 8.96 -16.93
N VAL A 166 0.95 8.28 -15.96
CA VAL A 166 1.63 7.87 -14.73
C VAL A 166 2.83 6.98 -15.03
N ARG A 167 2.67 5.92 -15.85
CA ARG A 167 3.79 5.04 -16.23
C ARG A 167 4.93 5.85 -16.87
N ARG A 168 4.60 6.73 -17.82
CA ARG A 168 5.59 7.57 -18.48
C ARG A 168 6.35 8.49 -17.52
N THR A 169 5.69 9.12 -16.55
CA THR A 169 6.40 9.99 -15.58
C THR A 169 7.41 9.19 -14.76
N PHE A 170 7.06 7.96 -14.35
CA PHE A 170 7.98 7.06 -13.66
C PHE A 170 9.12 6.60 -14.58
N ASP A 171 8.83 6.26 -15.84
CA ASP A 171 9.84 5.88 -16.83
C ASP A 171 10.84 7.03 -17.10
N GLU A 172 10.34 8.26 -17.26
CA GLU A 172 11.14 9.48 -17.49
C GLU A 172 12.05 9.80 -16.29
N ALA A 173 11.65 9.42 -15.07
CA ALA A 173 12.45 9.55 -13.85
C ALA A 173 13.43 8.39 -13.61
N GLY A 174 13.52 7.43 -14.54
CA GLY A 174 14.36 6.23 -14.39
C GLY A 174 13.84 5.24 -13.33
N ARG A 175 12.54 5.30 -13.03
CA ARG A 175 11.83 4.47 -12.03
C ARG A 175 10.67 3.70 -12.65
N GLY A 176 10.88 3.21 -13.87
CA GLY A 176 9.83 2.61 -14.67
C GLY A 176 9.17 1.40 -14.02
N TYR A 177 7.97 1.06 -14.50
CA TYR A 177 7.31 -0.18 -14.12
C TYR A 177 7.80 -1.31 -15.03
N GLU A 178 8.52 -2.29 -14.49
CA GLU A 178 8.96 -3.48 -15.25
C GLU A 178 7.86 -4.54 -15.40
N TYR A 179 6.79 -4.44 -14.59
CA TYR A 179 5.72 -5.44 -14.47
C TYR A 179 4.35 -4.75 -14.25
N ASP A 180 3.26 -5.53 -14.25
CA ASP A 180 1.93 -5.03 -13.91
C ASP A 180 1.75 -4.78 -12.40
N ILE A 181 0.89 -3.83 -12.04
CA ILE A 181 0.88 -3.20 -10.71
C ILE A 181 0.21 -4.10 -9.66
N GLY A 182 0.97 -4.99 -9.01
CA GLY A 182 0.54 -5.77 -7.82
C GLY A 182 0.91 -5.12 -6.48
N ALA A 183 0.43 -5.74 -5.39
CA ALA A 183 0.82 -5.36 -4.03
C ALA A 183 2.31 -5.59 -3.81
N VAL A 184 2.76 -6.81 -4.13
CA VAL A 184 4.18 -7.18 -4.20
C VAL A 184 4.52 -7.53 -5.65
N PRO A 185 5.35 -6.73 -6.33
CA PRO A 185 5.73 -7.04 -7.70
C PRO A 185 6.84 -8.09 -7.77
N THR A 186 6.80 -8.91 -8.82
CA THR A 186 7.83 -9.90 -9.13
C THR A 186 8.94 -9.27 -9.98
N TYR A 187 10.19 -9.68 -9.76
CA TYR A 187 11.25 -9.50 -10.75
C TYR A 187 11.20 -10.70 -11.71
N ASP A 188 11.19 -10.46 -13.01
CA ASP A 188 11.43 -11.52 -14.01
C ASP A 188 12.87 -12.05 -13.93
#